data_AF-N4TB15-F1
#
_entry.id   AF-N4TB15-F1
#
_cell.length_a   1.000
_cell.length_b   1.000
_cell.length_c   1.000
_cell.angle_alpha   90.00
_cell.angle_beta   90.00
_cell.angle_gamma   90.00
#
_symmetry.space_group_name_H-M   'P 1'
#
loop_
_entity.id
_entity.type
_entity.pdbx_description
1 polymer ?
#
loop_
_entity_poly.entity_id
_entity_poly.type
_entity_poly.pdbx_seq_one_letter_code
_entity_poly.pdbx_strand_id
1 'polypeptide(L)' 'MGCGALGGLYYNGDGVKRDSKKADQYFSKACKLGDQKACEVLKEK' A
#
# COMPACT_ATOMS: atom_id res chain seq x y z
N MET A 1 12.98 -1.68 2.74
CA MET A 1 11.67 -2.37 2.72
C MET A 1 10.61 -1.30 2.65
N GLY A 2 9.99 -1.12 1.48
CA GLY A 2 9.18 0.06 1.15
C GLY A 2 7.75 -0.01 1.70
N CYS A 3 7.15 1.14 2.00
CA CYS A 3 5.77 1.25 2.45
C CYS A 3 4.76 0.60 1.48
N GLY A 4 5.10 0.46 0.18
CA GLY A 4 4.28 -0.26 -0.80
C GLY A 4 4.11 -1.74 -0.49
N ALA A 5 5.14 -2.42 0.03
CA ALA A 5 5.03 -3.82 0.44
C ALA A 5 4.06 -3.99 1.61
N LEU A 6 4.11 -3.07 2.57
CA LEU A 6 3.20 -3.07 3.73
C LEU A 6 1.75 -2.79 3.30
N GLY A 7 1.56 -1.89 2.32
CA GLY A 7 0.26 -1.68 1.67
C GLY A 7 -0.28 -2.97 1.04
N GLY A 8 0.58 -3.72 0.34
CA GLY A 8 0.24 -5.01 -0.26
C GLY A 8 -0.14 -6.08 0.79
N LEU A 9 0.57 -6.13 1.92
CA LEU A 9 0.23 -7.05 3.02
C LEU A 9 -1.17 -6.76 3.59
N TYR A 10 -1.50 -5.48 3.84
CA TYR A 10 -2.84 -5.10 4.29
C TYR A 10 -3.92 -5.26 3.22
N TYR A 11 -3.57 -5.14 1.93
CA TYR A 11 -4.48 -5.36 0.82
C TYR A 11 -4.84 -6.84 0.65
N ASN A 12 -3.83 -7.72 0.70
CA ASN A 12 -4.00 -9.17 0.55
C ASN A 12 -4.43 -9.86 1.86
N GLY A 13 -4.17 -9.24 3.01
CA GLY A 13 -4.38 -9.85 4.32
C GLY A 13 -3.34 -10.94 4.63
N ASP A 14 -2.13 -10.80 4.11
CA ASP A 14 -1.07 -11.81 4.26
C ASP A 14 -0.32 -11.57 5.57
N GLY A 15 -0.53 -12.46 6.55
CA GLY A 15 -0.01 -12.31 7.92
C GLY A 15 -0.64 -11.17 8.74
N VAL A 16 -1.53 -10.37 8.15
CA VAL A 16 -2.27 -9.29 8.82
C VAL A 16 -3.75 -9.34 8.45
N LYS A 17 -4.61 -8.78 9.30
CA LYS A 17 -6.02 -8.62 8.94
C LYS A 17 -6.15 -7.71 7.72
N ARG A 18 -6.82 -8.19 6.68
CA ARG A 18 -7.10 -7.41 5.47
C ARG A 18 -7.78 -6.09 5.86
N ASP A 19 -7.16 -4.99 5.48
CA ASP A 19 -7.65 -3.65 5.77
C ASP A 19 -7.29 -2.72 4.61
N SER A 20 -8.26 -2.52 3.73
CA SER A 20 -8.11 -1.67 2.56
C SER A 20 -7.82 -0.21 2.92
N LYS A 21 -8.33 0.30 4.07
CA LYS A 21 -8.04 1.68 4.51
C LYS A 21 -6.57 1.81 4.90
N LYS A 22 -6.05 0.85 5.67
CA LYS A 22 -4.63 0.84 6.03
C LYS A 22 -3.74 0.65 4.81
N ALA A 23 -4.13 -0.26 3.90
CA ALA A 23 -3.42 -0.46 2.65
C ALA A 23 -3.26 0.86 1.89
N ASP A 24 -4.36 1.60 1.69
CA ASP A 24 -4.36 2.91 1.01
C ASP A 24 -3.47 3.94 1.74
N GLN A 25 -3.47 3.96 3.07
CA GLN A 25 -2.59 4.85 3.84
C GLN A 25 -1.11 4.53 3.62
N TYR A 26 -0.74 3.25 3.61
CA TYR A 26 0.64 2.83 3.36
C TYR A 26 1.05 3.08 1.91
N PHE A 27 0.18 2.81 0.94
CA PHE A 27 0.42 3.14 -0.46
C PHE A 27 0.53 4.65 -0.67
N SER A 28 -0.32 5.47 -0.03
CA SER A 28 -0.24 6.94 -0.09
C SER A 28 1.08 7.45 0.47
N LYS A 29 1.52 6.89 1.61
CA LYS A 29 2.82 7.24 2.20
C LYS A 29 3.98 6.79 1.31
N ALA A 30 3.92 5.59 0.74
CA ALA A 30 4.92 5.08 -0.19
C ALA A 30 5.02 5.96 -1.45
N CYS A 31 3.88 6.32 -2.01
CA CYS A 31 3.79 7.22 -3.16
C CYS A 31 4.45 8.58 -2.88
N LYS A 32 4.17 9.19 -1.71
CA LYS A 32 4.80 10.44 -1.27
C LYS A 32 6.32 10.31 -1.06
N LEU A 33 6.81 9.10 -0.81
CA LEU A 33 8.25 8.80 -0.65
C LEU A 33 8.94 8.46 -2.00
N GLY A 34 8.23 8.58 -3.12
CA GLY A 34 8.77 8.30 -4.46
C GLY A 34 8.57 6.85 -4.94
N ASP A 35 7.80 6.03 -4.22
CA ASP A 35 7.43 4.69 -4.68
C ASP A 35 6.33 4.80 -5.74
N GLN A 36 6.76 4.87 -7.00
CA GLN A 36 5.88 5.05 -8.15
C GLN A 36 4.88 3.89 -8.29
N LYS A 37 5.28 2.65 -7.95
CA LYS A 37 4.38 1.49 -7.95
C LYS A 37 3.25 1.68 -6.95
N ALA A 38 3.55 2.19 -5.75
CA ALA A 38 2.51 2.47 -4.78
C ALA A 38 1.57 3.61 -5.22
N CYS A 39 2.08 4.60 -5.97
CA CYS A 39 1.23 5.62 -6.60
C CYS A 39 0.30 5.01 -7.66
N GLU A 40 0.80 4.06 -8.47
CA GLU A 40 -0.01 3.38 -9.49
C GLU A 40 -1.10 2.53 -8.85
N VAL A 41 -0.79 1.79 -7.79
CA VAL A 41 -1.79 1.01 -7.03
C VAL A 41 -2.91 1.88 -6.45
N LEU A 42 -2.61 3.12 -6.04
CA LEU A 42 -3.65 4.07 -5.61
C LEU A 42 -4.50 4.62 -6.76
N LYS A 43 -3.93 4.69 -7.97
CA LYS A 43 -4.62 5.22 -9.16
C LYS A 43 -5.50 4.19 -9.85
N GLU A 44 -5.17 2.90 -9.72
CA GLU A 44 -5.94 1.78 -10.31
C GLU A 44 -7.08 1.26 -9.42
N LYS A 45 -7.38 1.95 -8.32
CA LYS A 45 -8.47 1.63 -7.40
C LYS A 45 -9.69 2.52 -7.64
#